data_AF-A0A1I7Z3Z2-F1
#
_entry.id   AF-A0A1I7Z3Z2-F1
#
_cell.length_a   1.000
_cell.length_b   1.000
_cell.length_c   1.000
_cell.angle_alpha   90.00
_cell.angle_beta   90.00
_cell.angle_gamma   90.00
#
_symmetry.space_group_name_H-M   'P 1'
#
loop_
_entity.id
_entity.type
_entity.pdbx_description
1 polymer ?
#
loop_
_entity_poly.entity_id
_entity_poly.type
_entity_poly.pdbx_seq_one_letter_code
_entity_poly.pdbx_strand_id
1 'polypeptide(L)'
;MADLERFPLHKAAFFNDTKLISHLIQSGADLYEQDMHGNTALHISTMLGHRESTALLLAHNAPVKIKNRDGWNTLMEAISYGDRQIITTMLRKLKAQSRESMVSKKPHLIEMLSNLGDFYLELKWDFHSWIPLLSKMLPSDVCKIYKRGTSLRLDTTLVDFNDRSWERGDISFIYNSTADKSKQLVILDNKAKVFQRVRHHESDAELDEEVDVLMSSDIVSVQMSTKPITFERAYSGWIFKQEKSETVGEYESDFYSVEGMTLVTRKRREHLTSDDIKKNKAFMQSLSIGNTNIPDEDSKTFRHRKSLPPPGRPCTTWDEYLGAAPGVPPPLGRQQVLKSNSKTFKACVAMSEQFPLTVDVLVDILEIIAPFKHLNKLRRFCEVKLPPGFPVKLEIPLLPTISAKVTFQKFVFRDDLTFKMFRIPKSYREDSNRFPDL
;
A
#
# COMPACT_ATOMS: atom_id res chain seq x y z
N MET A 1 -31.00 8.05 26.42
CA MET A 1 -31.57 6.70 26.16
C MET A 1 -31.68 6.36 24.66
N ALA A 2 -31.54 7.31 23.71
CA ALA A 2 -31.63 7.01 22.28
C ALA A 2 -30.33 6.47 21.60
N ASP A 3 -29.17 6.54 22.26
CA ASP A 3 -27.88 6.08 21.67
C ASP A 3 -27.53 4.61 21.95
N LEU A 4 -28.24 3.89 22.85
CA LEU A 4 -27.88 2.51 23.25
C LEU A 4 -28.21 1.42 22.21
N GLU A 5 -29.00 1.76 21.18
CA GLU A 5 -29.30 0.89 20.05
C GLU A 5 -28.44 1.19 18.80
N ARG A 6 -27.51 2.15 18.91
CA ARG A 6 -26.62 2.51 17.81
C ARG A 6 -25.59 1.39 17.62
N PHE A 7 -25.41 0.93 16.38
CA PHE A 7 -24.48 -0.14 15.98
C PHE A 7 -24.83 -1.55 16.51
N PRO A 8 -26.00 -2.12 16.16
CA PRO A 8 -26.44 -3.44 16.65
C PRO A 8 -25.50 -4.59 16.25
N LEU A 9 -24.88 -4.51 15.07
CA LEU A 9 -23.94 -5.52 14.59
C LEU A 9 -22.62 -5.49 15.41
N HIS A 10 -22.14 -4.31 15.78
CA HIS A 10 -20.96 -4.14 16.64
C HIS A 10 -21.22 -4.67 18.03
N LYS A 11 -22.42 -4.41 18.59
CA LYS A 11 -22.84 -4.97 19.88
C LYS A 11 -22.88 -6.50 19.84
N ALA A 12 -23.45 -7.08 18.79
CA ALA A 12 -23.48 -8.54 18.62
C ALA A 12 -22.07 -9.13 18.53
N ALA A 13 -21.17 -8.48 17.77
CA ALA A 13 -19.75 -8.84 17.72
C ALA A 13 -19.04 -8.70 19.08
N PHE A 14 -19.38 -7.66 19.85
CA PHE A 14 -18.86 -7.41 21.19
C PHE A 14 -19.22 -8.51 22.18
N PHE A 15 -20.38 -9.15 22.04
CA PHE A 15 -20.83 -10.23 22.93
C PHE A 15 -20.60 -11.65 22.38
N ASN A 16 -19.97 -11.76 21.21
CA ASN A 16 -19.83 -13.01 20.45
C ASN A 16 -21.19 -13.67 20.11
N ASP A 17 -22.25 -12.88 19.93
CA ASP A 17 -23.60 -13.39 19.62
C ASP A 17 -23.74 -13.68 18.12
N THR A 18 -23.24 -14.85 17.73
CA THR A 18 -23.26 -15.32 16.33
C THR A 18 -24.68 -15.48 15.76
N LYS A 19 -25.69 -15.76 16.61
CA LYS A 19 -27.08 -15.87 16.18
C LYS A 19 -27.62 -14.51 15.79
N LEU A 20 -27.39 -13.51 16.64
CA LEU A 20 -27.79 -12.13 16.35
C LEU A 20 -27.03 -11.58 15.13
N ILE A 21 -25.71 -11.83 15.03
CA ILE A 21 -24.93 -11.46 13.83
C ILE A 21 -25.56 -12.05 12.57
N SER A 22 -25.86 -13.35 12.57
CA SER A 22 -26.46 -14.01 11.40
C SER A 22 -27.82 -13.40 11.03
N HIS A 23 -28.68 -13.15 12.02
CA HIS A 23 -29.97 -12.52 11.80
C HIS A 23 -29.86 -11.09 11.25
N LEU A 24 -28.95 -10.28 11.79
CA LEU A 24 -28.69 -8.92 11.34
C LEU A 24 -28.18 -8.89 9.90
N ILE A 25 -27.24 -9.78 9.55
CA ILE A 25 -26.74 -9.91 8.18
C ILE A 25 -27.86 -10.29 7.22
N GLN A 26 -28.72 -11.26 7.59
CA GLN A 26 -29.89 -11.64 6.77
C GLN A 26 -30.88 -10.49 6.60
N SER A 27 -30.97 -9.61 7.59
CA SER A 27 -31.80 -8.40 7.56
C SER A 27 -31.16 -7.22 6.80
N GLY A 28 -29.99 -7.42 6.19
CA GLY A 28 -29.31 -6.41 5.37
C GLY A 28 -28.42 -5.45 6.14
N ALA A 29 -27.93 -5.83 7.34
CA ALA A 29 -26.97 -5.01 8.08
C ALA A 29 -25.71 -4.71 7.26
N ASP A 30 -25.25 -3.46 7.31
CA ASP A 30 -24.06 -3.03 6.58
C ASP A 30 -22.77 -3.47 7.31
N LEU A 31 -22.01 -4.37 6.68
CA LEU A 31 -20.73 -4.84 7.18
C LEU A 31 -19.61 -3.77 7.09
N TYR A 32 -19.84 -2.71 6.33
CA TYR A 32 -18.92 -1.57 6.17
C TYR A 32 -19.16 -0.48 7.22
N GLU A 33 -20.25 -0.58 8.00
CA GLU A 33 -20.59 0.44 9.00
C GLU A 33 -19.46 0.61 10.02
N GLN A 34 -19.01 1.85 10.17
CA GLN A 34 -17.98 2.24 11.14
C GLN A 34 -18.64 2.93 12.32
N ASP A 35 -18.28 2.52 13.54
CA ASP A 35 -18.74 3.16 14.76
C ASP A 35 -18.07 4.52 15.01
N MET A 36 -18.36 5.14 16.16
CA MET A 36 -17.77 6.41 16.57
C MET A 36 -16.25 6.38 16.80
N HIS A 37 -15.62 5.21 16.81
CA HIS A 37 -14.17 5.01 16.87
C HIS A 37 -13.60 4.59 15.50
N GLY A 38 -14.44 4.48 14.47
CA GLY A 38 -14.07 4.01 13.14
C GLY A 38 -13.97 2.49 13.05
N ASN A 39 -14.33 1.74 14.09
CA ASN A 39 -14.27 0.29 14.08
C ASN A 39 -15.48 -0.29 13.35
N THR A 40 -15.27 -1.33 12.56
CA THR A 40 -16.35 -2.19 12.06
C THR A 40 -16.62 -3.31 13.06
N ALA A 41 -17.75 -4.01 12.94
CA ALA A 41 -18.03 -5.18 13.77
C ALA A 41 -16.90 -6.25 13.69
N LEU A 42 -16.22 -6.35 12.54
CA LEU A 42 -15.07 -7.23 12.37
C LEU A 42 -13.86 -6.79 13.22
N HIS A 43 -13.62 -5.48 13.36
CA HIS A 43 -12.59 -4.96 14.29
C HIS A 43 -12.90 -5.37 15.73
N ILE A 44 -14.15 -5.15 16.18
CA ILE A 44 -14.58 -5.45 17.56
C ILE A 44 -14.37 -6.92 17.90
N SER A 45 -14.94 -7.84 17.10
CA SER A 45 -14.78 -9.28 17.32
C SER A 45 -13.31 -9.71 17.32
N THR A 46 -12.49 -9.13 16.43
CA THR A 46 -11.06 -9.46 16.33
C THR A 46 -10.27 -8.99 17.55
N MET A 47 -10.47 -7.74 18.01
CA MET A 47 -9.78 -7.19 19.19
C MET A 47 -10.13 -7.97 20.47
N LEU A 48 -11.37 -8.46 20.58
CA LEU A 48 -11.84 -9.28 21.70
C LEU A 48 -11.47 -10.77 21.57
N GLY A 49 -10.98 -11.22 20.41
CA GLY A 49 -10.63 -12.61 20.16
C GLY A 49 -11.82 -13.55 19.94
N HIS A 50 -12.95 -13.00 19.52
CA HIS A 50 -14.21 -13.73 19.31
C HIS A 50 -14.18 -14.50 17.98
N ARG A 51 -13.51 -15.65 18.00
CA ARG A 51 -13.24 -16.49 16.81
C ARG A 51 -14.48 -16.79 15.98
N GLU A 52 -15.59 -17.15 16.62
CA GLU A 52 -16.82 -17.53 15.93
C GLU A 52 -17.45 -16.34 15.22
N SER A 53 -17.58 -15.20 15.89
CA SER A 53 -18.06 -13.96 15.28
C SER A 53 -17.13 -13.47 14.16
N THR A 54 -15.81 -13.51 14.37
CA THR A 54 -14.85 -13.13 13.34
C THR A 54 -14.96 -14.04 12.11
N ALA A 55 -15.04 -15.36 12.31
CA ALA A 55 -15.20 -16.30 11.21
C ALA A 55 -16.51 -16.08 10.44
N LEU A 56 -17.62 -15.87 11.15
CA LEU A 56 -18.93 -15.60 10.54
C LEU A 56 -18.92 -14.30 9.72
N LEU A 57 -18.39 -13.21 10.28
CA LEU A 57 -18.28 -11.93 9.56
C LEU A 57 -17.41 -12.07 8.30
N LEU A 58 -16.28 -12.78 8.38
CA LEU A 58 -15.42 -13.04 7.23
C LEU A 58 -16.10 -13.93 6.18
N ALA A 59 -16.89 -14.92 6.59
CA ALA A 59 -17.66 -15.76 5.67
C ALA A 59 -18.65 -14.92 4.84
N HIS A 60 -19.24 -13.90 5.45
CA HIS A 60 -20.13 -12.94 4.79
C HIS A 60 -19.43 -11.73 4.13
N ASN A 61 -18.13 -11.84 3.81
CA ASN A 61 -17.36 -10.81 3.10
C ASN A 61 -17.16 -9.49 3.87
N ALA A 62 -17.17 -9.49 5.20
CA ALA A 62 -16.83 -8.29 5.96
C ALA A 62 -15.45 -7.71 5.54
N PRO A 63 -15.33 -6.37 5.37
CA PRO A 63 -14.17 -5.75 4.74
C PRO A 63 -12.95 -5.71 5.66
N VAL A 64 -11.84 -6.33 5.23
CA VAL A 64 -10.60 -6.40 6.02
C VAL A 64 -9.73 -5.15 5.89
N LYS A 65 -9.85 -4.41 4.78
CA LYS A 65 -8.99 -3.25 4.44
C LYS A 65 -9.39 -1.95 5.15
N ILE A 66 -10.61 -1.85 5.67
CA ILE A 66 -11.09 -0.63 6.33
C ILE A 66 -10.19 -0.32 7.51
N LYS A 67 -9.81 0.95 7.63
CA LYS A 67 -9.03 1.45 8.76
C LYS A 67 -9.94 2.16 9.76
N ASN A 68 -9.74 1.90 11.04
CA ASN A 68 -10.35 2.68 12.11
C ASN A 68 -9.74 4.08 12.23
N ARG A 69 -10.22 4.90 13.18
CA ARG A 69 -9.75 6.28 13.35
C ARG A 69 -8.25 6.39 13.67
N ASP A 70 -7.69 5.37 14.31
CA ASP A 70 -6.25 5.29 14.59
C ASP A 70 -5.43 4.81 13.39
N GLY A 71 -6.10 4.36 12.33
CA GLY A 71 -5.48 3.93 11.09
C GLY A 71 -5.14 2.45 11.02
N TRP A 72 -5.63 1.64 11.97
CA TRP A 72 -5.44 0.20 11.98
C TRP A 72 -6.55 -0.48 11.19
N ASN A 73 -6.18 -1.41 10.32
CA ASN A 73 -7.15 -2.29 9.69
C ASN A 73 -7.32 -3.58 10.51
N THR A 74 -8.28 -4.42 10.15
CA THR A 74 -8.59 -5.59 10.96
C THR A 74 -7.47 -6.64 10.97
N LEU A 75 -6.68 -6.76 9.89
CA LEU A 75 -5.49 -7.61 9.90
C LEU A 75 -4.45 -7.13 10.92
N MET A 76 -4.23 -5.81 11.02
CA MET A 76 -3.33 -5.24 12.02
C MET A 76 -3.82 -5.52 13.45
N GLU A 77 -5.12 -5.44 13.72
CA GLU A 77 -5.68 -5.81 15.02
C GLU A 77 -5.56 -7.32 15.31
N ALA A 78 -5.73 -8.18 14.30
CA ALA A 78 -5.51 -9.62 14.44
C ALA A 78 -4.06 -9.95 14.82
N ILE A 79 -3.08 -9.26 14.22
CA ILE A 79 -1.65 -9.41 14.55
C ILE A 79 -1.40 -8.96 16.00
N SER A 80 -2.00 -7.84 16.41
CA SER A 80 -1.89 -7.36 17.80
C SER A 80 -2.49 -8.34 18.82
N TYR A 81 -3.62 -8.97 18.49
CA TYR A 81 -4.22 -9.99 19.34
C TYR A 81 -3.28 -11.20 19.45
N GLY A 82 -2.72 -11.62 18.31
CA GLY A 82 -1.68 -12.63 18.20
C GLY A 82 -2.18 -14.05 17.98
N ASP A 83 -3.42 -14.23 17.54
CA ASP A 83 -3.96 -15.55 17.20
C ASP A 83 -3.66 -15.90 15.75
N ARG A 84 -2.76 -16.88 15.56
CA ARG A 84 -2.30 -17.34 14.27
C ARG A 84 -3.46 -17.73 13.34
N GLN A 85 -4.48 -18.41 13.85
CA GLN A 85 -5.58 -18.88 13.01
C GLN A 85 -6.42 -17.71 12.50
N ILE A 86 -6.66 -16.70 13.35
CA ILE A 86 -7.37 -15.48 12.96
C ILE A 86 -6.53 -14.72 11.94
N ILE A 87 -5.23 -14.51 12.18
CA ILE A 87 -4.31 -13.81 11.26
C ILE A 87 -4.30 -14.50 9.89
N THR A 88 -4.16 -15.82 9.87
CA THR A 88 -4.14 -16.65 8.64
C THR A 88 -5.44 -16.49 7.84
N THR A 89 -6.58 -16.60 8.52
CA THR A 89 -7.91 -16.47 7.89
C THR A 89 -8.13 -15.04 7.37
N MET A 90 -7.72 -14.04 8.15
CA MET A 90 -7.82 -12.63 7.82
C MET A 90 -6.96 -12.26 6.61
N LEU A 91 -5.71 -12.75 6.56
CA LEU A 91 -4.79 -12.56 5.44
C LEU A 91 -5.33 -13.22 4.16
N ARG A 92 -5.79 -14.46 4.25
CA ARG A 92 -6.42 -15.16 3.11
C ARG A 92 -7.63 -14.38 2.57
N LYS A 93 -8.48 -13.86 3.48
CA LYS A 93 -9.64 -13.05 3.08
C LYS A 93 -9.23 -11.72 2.46
N LEU A 94 -8.25 -11.02 3.03
CA LEU A 94 -7.71 -9.77 2.49
C LEU A 94 -7.20 -9.94 1.06
N LYS A 95 -6.45 -11.03 0.81
CA LYS A 95 -5.95 -11.36 -0.53
C LYS A 95 -7.10 -11.69 -1.49
N ALA A 96 -8.09 -12.47 -1.05
CA ALA A 96 -9.30 -12.76 -1.85
C ALA A 96 -10.07 -11.49 -2.25
N GLN A 97 -10.37 -10.61 -1.28
CA GLN A 97 -11.05 -9.33 -1.53
C GLN A 97 -10.25 -8.43 -2.50
N SER A 98 -8.92 -8.45 -2.39
CA SER A 98 -8.05 -7.71 -3.31
C SER A 98 -8.16 -8.23 -4.74
N ARG A 99 -8.18 -9.56 -4.91
CA ARG A 99 -8.33 -10.19 -6.24
C ARG A 99 -9.71 -9.93 -6.83
N GLU A 100 -10.77 -10.08 -6.04
CA GLU A 100 -12.15 -9.81 -6.48
C GLU A 100 -12.33 -8.36 -6.94
N SER A 101 -11.79 -7.41 -6.18
CA SER A 101 -11.80 -5.98 -6.55
C SER A 101 -11.05 -5.71 -7.87
N MET A 102 -9.94 -6.39 -8.12
CA MET A 102 -9.23 -6.28 -9.41
C MET A 102 -10.04 -6.91 -10.56
N VAL A 103 -10.68 -8.05 -10.31
CA VAL A 103 -11.53 -8.72 -11.30
C VAL A 103 -12.71 -7.85 -11.71
N SER A 104 -13.36 -7.18 -10.75
CA SER A 104 -14.51 -6.30 -11.03
C SER A 104 -14.13 -5.05 -11.83
N LYS A 105 -12.92 -4.51 -11.61
CA LYS A 105 -12.41 -3.32 -12.34
C LYS A 105 -11.87 -3.63 -13.72
N LYS A 106 -11.49 -4.88 -13.98
CA LYS A 106 -10.82 -5.29 -15.23
C LYS A 106 -11.53 -4.86 -16.52
N PRO A 107 -12.86 -4.96 -16.67
CA PRO A 107 -13.53 -4.54 -17.91
C PRO A 107 -13.31 -3.06 -18.22
N HIS A 108 -13.47 -2.21 -17.21
CA HIS A 108 -13.23 -0.77 -17.33
C HIS A 108 -11.78 -0.46 -17.73
N LEU A 109 -10.81 -1.13 -17.09
CA LEU A 109 -9.39 -0.96 -17.40
C LEU A 109 -9.05 -1.36 -18.85
N ILE A 110 -9.68 -2.42 -19.37
CA ILE A 110 -9.50 -2.85 -20.76
C ILE A 110 -10.12 -1.84 -21.72
N GLU A 111 -11.34 -1.38 -21.44
CA GLU A 111 -12.03 -0.37 -22.24
C GLU A 111 -11.22 0.94 -22.31
N MET A 112 -10.73 1.42 -21.17
CA MET A 112 -9.84 2.59 -21.08
C MET A 112 -8.61 2.40 -21.98
N LEU A 113 -7.91 1.27 -21.87
CA LEU A 113 -6.73 1.01 -22.70
C LEU A 113 -7.04 0.93 -24.20
N SER A 114 -8.20 0.36 -24.56
CA SER A 114 -8.65 0.29 -25.95
C SER A 114 -8.91 1.66 -26.57
N ASN A 115 -9.45 2.59 -25.78
CA ASN A 115 -9.80 3.94 -26.25
C ASN A 115 -8.59 4.90 -26.26
N LEU A 116 -7.54 4.58 -25.51
CA LEU A 116 -6.33 5.39 -25.46
C LEU A 116 -5.47 5.17 -26.71
N GLY A 117 -4.81 6.20 -27.23
CA GLY A 117 -3.79 6.04 -28.29
C GLY A 117 -2.61 5.19 -27.82
N ASP A 118 -1.84 4.62 -28.75
CA ASP A 118 -0.59 3.93 -28.42
C ASP A 118 0.49 4.96 -28.06
N PHE A 119 1.24 4.73 -26.98
CA PHE A 119 2.13 5.76 -26.44
C PHE A 119 3.39 5.21 -25.75
N TYR A 120 4.34 6.12 -25.59
CA TYR A 120 5.52 6.01 -24.75
C TYR A 120 5.48 7.09 -23.67
N LEU A 121 5.73 6.70 -22.42
CA LEU A 121 5.81 7.58 -21.26
C LEU A 121 7.09 7.30 -20.47
N GLU A 122 7.83 8.35 -20.16
CA GLU A 122 9.03 8.30 -19.33
C GLU A 122 8.81 9.08 -18.03
N LEU A 123 8.98 8.40 -16.90
CA LEU A 123 8.86 9.00 -15.58
C LEU A 123 10.08 8.66 -14.73
N LYS A 124 10.62 9.67 -14.06
CA LYS A 124 11.81 9.57 -13.21
C LYS A 124 11.44 9.62 -11.74
N TRP A 125 12.03 8.72 -10.98
CA TRP A 125 11.99 8.66 -9.51
C TRP A 125 13.35 9.07 -8.96
N ASP A 126 13.39 10.15 -8.19
CA ASP A 126 14.56 10.58 -7.43
C ASP A 126 14.23 10.50 -5.94
N PHE A 127 14.98 9.70 -5.18
CA PHE A 127 14.80 9.59 -3.74
C PHE A 127 15.75 10.55 -3.02
N HIS A 128 15.23 11.34 -2.08
CA HIS A 128 15.98 12.33 -1.32
C HIS A 128 15.88 12.08 0.19
N SER A 129 16.93 12.41 0.93
CA SER A 129 16.93 12.38 2.39
C SER A 129 17.53 13.65 2.97
N TRP A 130 16.90 14.17 4.03
CA TRP A 130 17.40 15.32 4.78
C TRP A 130 18.61 14.97 5.68
N ILE A 131 18.86 13.68 5.93
CA ILE A 131 20.07 13.22 6.61
C ILE A 131 21.28 13.49 5.70
N PRO A 132 22.31 14.24 6.17
CA PRO A 132 23.51 14.52 5.39
C PRO A 132 24.17 13.23 4.86
N LEU A 133 24.71 13.29 3.64
CA LEU A 133 25.37 12.19 2.91
C LEU A 133 24.47 11.01 2.50
N LEU A 134 23.34 10.78 3.18
CA LEU A 134 22.41 9.68 2.84
C LEU A 134 21.74 9.91 1.47
N SER A 135 21.53 11.16 1.08
CA SER A 135 20.96 11.51 -0.24
C SER A 135 21.79 11.04 -1.44
N LYS A 136 23.12 10.89 -1.29
CA LYS A 136 24.00 10.37 -2.35
C LYS A 136 23.92 8.85 -2.53
N MET A 137 23.38 8.16 -1.52
CA MET A 137 23.27 6.70 -1.47
C MET A 137 21.86 6.22 -1.82
N LEU A 138 20.90 7.14 -1.98
CA LEU A 138 19.54 6.81 -2.38
C LEU A 138 19.46 6.56 -3.89
N PRO A 139 18.65 5.58 -4.33
CA PRO A 139 18.55 5.26 -5.74
C PRO A 139 17.84 6.38 -6.51
N SER A 140 18.02 6.33 -7.82
CA SER A 140 17.14 6.97 -8.77
C SER A 140 16.81 5.96 -9.85
N ASP A 141 15.59 6.05 -10.36
CA ASP A 141 15.09 5.16 -11.39
C ASP A 141 14.37 5.94 -12.49
N VAL A 142 14.43 5.42 -13.72
CA VAL A 142 13.68 5.94 -14.85
C VAL A 142 12.79 4.81 -15.33
N CYS A 143 11.51 4.92 -15.00
CA CYS A 143 10.46 4.01 -15.42
C CYS A 143 9.98 4.42 -16.82
N LYS A 144 9.91 3.44 -17.73
CA LYS A 144 9.42 3.64 -19.10
C LYS A 144 8.19 2.80 -19.32
N ILE A 145 7.07 3.44 -19.62
CA ILE A 145 5.79 2.79 -19.89
C ILE A 145 5.53 2.85 -21.40
N TYR A 146 5.30 1.69 -21.99
CA TYR A 146 4.87 1.53 -23.36
C TYR A 146 3.47 0.95 -23.35
N LYS A 147 2.61 1.46 -24.22
CA LYS A 147 1.25 0.96 -24.38
C LYS A 147 0.97 0.71 -25.85
N ARG A 148 0.46 -0.49 -26.16
CA ARG A 148 -0.01 -0.86 -27.49
C ARG A 148 -1.31 -1.64 -27.41
N GLY A 149 -2.38 -1.12 -28.01
CA GLY A 149 -3.72 -1.69 -27.87
C GLY A 149 -4.06 -1.86 -26.39
N THR A 150 -4.35 -3.08 -25.96
CA THR A 150 -4.64 -3.41 -24.54
C THR A 150 -3.46 -4.09 -23.84
N SER A 151 -2.24 -3.91 -24.36
CA SER A 151 -1.00 -4.40 -23.77
C SER A 151 -0.19 -3.25 -23.19
N LEU A 152 0.42 -3.49 -22.03
CA LEU A 152 1.32 -2.56 -21.37
C LEU A 152 2.67 -3.21 -21.15
N ARG A 153 3.72 -2.40 -21.22
CA ARG A 153 5.06 -2.78 -20.80
C ARG A 153 5.63 -1.67 -19.92
N LEU A 154 6.17 -2.05 -18.76
CA LEU A 154 6.90 -1.16 -17.88
C LEU A 154 8.34 -1.66 -17.77
N ASP A 155 9.30 -0.83 -18.15
CA ASP A 155 10.72 -1.09 -17.93
C ASP A 155 11.21 -0.24 -16.75
N THR A 156 11.90 -0.87 -15.80
CA THR A 156 12.47 -0.23 -14.61
C THR A 156 13.85 -0.80 -14.30
N THR A 157 14.72 0.04 -13.73
CA THR A 157 16.04 -0.40 -13.26
C THR A 157 16.05 -0.74 -11.78
N LEU A 158 14.95 -0.49 -11.06
CA LEU A 158 14.83 -0.75 -9.64
C LEU A 158 14.05 -2.05 -9.43
N VAL A 159 14.74 -3.11 -8.99
CA VAL A 159 14.13 -4.45 -8.84
C VAL A 159 13.19 -4.50 -7.64
N ASP A 160 13.61 -3.92 -6.52
CA ASP A 160 12.83 -3.90 -5.28
C ASP A 160 13.25 -2.75 -4.35
N PHE A 161 12.33 -2.39 -3.45
CA PHE A 161 12.53 -1.60 -2.23
C PHE A 161 11.84 -2.36 -1.09
N ASN A 162 12.36 -3.53 -0.79
CA ASN A 162 12.19 -4.05 0.55
C ASN A 162 13.37 -3.58 1.39
N ASP A 163 13.17 -3.61 2.70
CA ASP A 163 14.08 -3.14 3.74
C ASP A 163 15.45 -3.88 3.75
N ARG A 164 15.98 -4.40 2.62
CA ARG A 164 17.12 -5.34 2.62
C ARG A 164 18.22 -5.10 1.59
N SER A 165 17.99 -4.43 0.46
CA SER A 165 19.08 -4.08 -0.49
C SER A 165 18.60 -3.20 -1.65
N TRP A 166 19.50 -2.39 -2.21
CA TRP A 166 19.25 -1.66 -3.45
C TRP A 166 19.72 -2.50 -4.63
N GLU A 167 18.81 -3.28 -5.22
CA GLU A 167 19.16 -4.07 -6.40
C GLU A 167 18.83 -3.29 -7.68
N ARG A 168 19.89 -2.91 -8.41
CA ARG A 168 19.77 -2.32 -9.75
C ARG A 168 19.73 -3.40 -10.81
N GLY A 169 18.56 -3.60 -11.40
CA GLY A 169 18.28 -4.56 -12.45
C GLY A 169 18.06 -3.91 -13.81
N ASP A 170 17.63 -4.75 -14.74
CA ASP A 170 16.98 -4.35 -16.00
C ASP A 170 15.75 -5.24 -16.09
N ILE A 171 14.64 -4.75 -15.53
CA ILE A 171 13.43 -5.52 -15.31
C ILE A 171 12.31 -4.97 -16.19
N SER A 172 11.62 -5.85 -16.88
CA SER A 172 10.44 -5.51 -17.68
C SER A 172 9.21 -6.23 -17.16
N PHE A 173 8.12 -5.50 -17.05
CA PHE A 173 6.80 -6.03 -16.74
C PHE A 173 5.97 -5.97 -17.98
N ILE A 174 5.38 -7.09 -18.37
CA ILE A 174 4.55 -7.18 -19.56
C ILE A 174 3.16 -7.60 -19.11
N TYR A 175 2.20 -6.71 -19.32
CA TYR A 175 0.79 -7.00 -19.20
C TYR A 175 0.16 -7.19 -20.57
N ASN A 176 -0.56 -8.30 -20.75
CA ASN A 176 -1.35 -8.57 -21.94
C ASN A 176 -2.75 -9.07 -21.54
N SER A 177 -3.75 -8.21 -21.74
CA SER A 177 -5.14 -8.52 -21.39
C SER A 177 -5.74 -9.72 -22.15
N THR A 178 -5.23 -10.01 -23.36
CA THR A 178 -5.74 -11.08 -24.24
C THR A 178 -5.19 -12.47 -23.91
N ALA A 179 -4.14 -12.55 -23.06
CA ALA A 179 -3.58 -13.82 -22.64
C ALA A 179 -4.47 -14.54 -21.61
N ASP A 180 -4.29 -15.86 -21.48
CA ASP A 180 -4.88 -16.65 -20.39
C ASP A 180 -4.60 -15.99 -19.04
N LYS A 181 -5.54 -16.06 -18.08
CA LYS A 181 -5.43 -15.37 -16.78
C LYS A 181 -4.07 -15.54 -16.11
N SER A 182 -3.51 -16.75 -16.09
CA SER A 182 -2.19 -17.08 -15.49
C SER A 182 -0.98 -16.58 -16.29
N LYS A 183 -1.19 -15.94 -17.45
CA LYS A 183 -0.15 -15.46 -18.37
C LYS A 183 -0.28 -13.96 -18.65
N GLN A 184 -1.24 -13.27 -18.02
CA GLN A 184 -1.52 -11.88 -18.32
C GLN A 184 -0.45 -10.94 -17.80
N LEU A 185 0.25 -11.28 -16.72
CA LEU A 185 1.34 -10.48 -16.17
C LEU A 185 2.60 -11.32 -16.05
N VAL A 186 3.67 -10.85 -16.68
CA VAL A 186 4.97 -11.51 -16.70
C VAL A 186 6.05 -10.50 -16.35
N ILE A 187 7.02 -10.95 -15.56
CA ILE A 187 8.18 -10.19 -15.13
C ILE A 187 9.41 -10.77 -15.81
N LEU A 188 10.26 -9.95 -16.38
CA LEU A 188 11.46 -10.35 -17.10
C LEU A 188 12.68 -9.78 -16.39
N ASP A 189 13.68 -10.61 -16.15
CA ASP A 189 15.03 -10.16 -15.84
C ASP A 189 15.84 -10.19 -17.14
N ASN A 190 16.06 -9.02 -17.72
CA ASN A 190 16.70 -8.90 -19.02
C ASN A 190 18.21 -9.25 -18.97
N LYS A 191 18.85 -9.09 -17.80
CA LYS A 191 20.26 -9.44 -17.60
C LYS A 191 20.43 -10.95 -17.49
N ALA A 192 19.61 -11.60 -16.67
CA ALA A 192 19.64 -13.05 -16.50
C ALA A 192 18.98 -13.81 -17.67
N LYS A 193 18.24 -13.10 -18.54
CA LYS A 193 17.43 -13.66 -19.63
C LYS A 193 16.46 -14.71 -19.11
N VAL A 194 15.81 -14.40 -17.99
CA VAL A 194 14.77 -15.24 -17.41
C VAL A 194 13.47 -14.48 -17.27
N PHE A 195 12.35 -15.20 -17.14
CA PHE A 195 11.06 -14.59 -16.84
C PHE A 195 10.29 -15.39 -15.79
N GLN A 196 9.45 -14.70 -15.02
CA GLN A 196 8.52 -15.27 -14.05
C GLN A 196 7.10 -14.84 -14.41
N ARG A 197 6.17 -15.78 -14.36
CA ARG A 197 4.73 -15.46 -14.46
C ARG A 197 4.22 -15.17 -13.06
N VAL A 198 3.49 -14.07 -12.91
CA VAL A 198 2.87 -13.73 -11.62
C VAL A 198 1.82 -14.80 -11.31
N ARG A 199 2.07 -15.59 -10.27
CA ARG A 199 1.19 -16.69 -9.86
C ARG A 199 0.01 -16.12 -9.09
N HIS A 200 -1.19 -16.60 -9.40
CA HIS A 200 -2.40 -16.20 -8.67
C HIS A 200 -2.73 -17.12 -7.48
N HIS A 201 -2.03 -18.25 -7.36
CA HIS A 201 -2.23 -19.24 -6.32
C HIS A 201 -0.98 -19.31 -5.45
N GLU A 202 -1.09 -18.85 -4.21
CA GLU A 202 -0.09 -19.07 -3.17
C GLU A 202 -0.33 -20.42 -2.51
N SER A 203 0.75 -21.11 -2.15
CA SER A 203 0.67 -22.33 -1.34
C SER A 203 0.36 -22.00 0.12
N ASP A 204 -0.19 -22.96 0.87
CA ASP A 204 -0.38 -22.79 2.31
C ASP A 204 0.95 -22.59 3.05
N ALA A 205 2.08 -23.05 2.50
CA ALA A 205 3.41 -22.82 3.07
C ALA A 205 3.86 -21.35 2.93
N GLU A 206 3.68 -20.75 1.75
CA GLU A 206 3.97 -19.32 1.51
C GLU A 206 3.10 -18.43 2.42
N LEU A 207 1.82 -18.78 2.57
CA LEU A 207 0.93 -18.11 3.51
C LEU A 207 1.41 -18.27 4.96
N ASP A 208 1.89 -19.46 5.35
CA ASP A 208 2.41 -19.72 6.70
C ASP A 208 3.64 -18.85 7.02
N GLU A 209 4.57 -18.73 6.06
CA GLU A 209 5.76 -17.88 6.15
C GLU A 209 5.39 -16.40 6.28
N GLU A 210 4.43 -15.91 5.49
CA GLU A 210 3.95 -14.53 5.62
C GLU A 210 3.36 -14.25 7.00
N VAL A 211 2.60 -15.20 7.56
CA VAL A 211 2.06 -15.06 8.91
C VAL A 211 3.18 -15.00 9.95
N ASP A 212 4.23 -15.80 9.80
CA ASP A 212 5.40 -15.74 10.70
C ASP A 212 6.12 -14.38 10.62
N VAL A 213 6.25 -13.82 9.42
CA VAL A 213 6.81 -12.47 9.22
C VAL A 213 5.91 -11.42 9.89
N LEU A 214 4.60 -11.47 9.69
CA LEU A 214 3.66 -10.53 10.30
C LEU A 214 3.69 -10.59 11.84
N MET A 215 3.81 -11.78 12.41
CA MET A 215 3.88 -11.97 13.87
C MET A 215 5.22 -11.56 14.50
N SER A 216 6.29 -11.44 13.70
CA SER A 216 7.62 -11.05 14.18
C SER A 216 8.02 -9.61 13.78
N SER A 217 7.21 -8.96 12.95
CA SER A 217 7.44 -7.60 12.47
C SER A 217 6.61 -6.58 13.21
N ASP A 218 7.07 -5.33 13.20
CA ASP A 218 6.32 -4.22 13.78
C ASP A 218 5.01 -3.98 13.01
N ILE A 219 3.90 -3.74 13.71
CA ILE A 219 2.67 -3.30 13.06
C ILE A 219 2.81 -1.81 12.77
N VAL A 220 2.81 -1.43 11.48
CA VAL A 220 3.01 -0.04 11.06
C VAL A 220 1.79 0.46 10.30
N SER A 221 1.24 1.59 10.74
CA SER A 221 0.26 2.35 9.98
C SER A 221 0.81 3.71 9.63
N VAL A 222 0.73 4.05 8.35
CA VAL A 222 1.08 5.36 7.83
C VAL A 222 -0.21 6.01 7.31
N GLN A 223 -0.50 7.20 7.82
CA GLN A 223 -1.61 8.04 7.38
C GLN A 223 -1.07 9.40 6.96
N MET A 224 -1.51 9.87 5.80
CA MET A 224 -1.35 11.27 5.42
C MET A 224 -2.58 12.02 5.89
N SER A 225 -2.41 13.09 6.66
CA SER A 225 -3.50 14.02 6.94
C SER A 225 -3.85 14.76 5.65
N THR A 226 -5.12 14.67 5.24
CA THR A 226 -5.68 15.37 4.08
C THR A 226 -6.49 16.61 4.45
N LYS A 227 -6.52 16.99 5.73
CA LYS A 227 -7.34 18.11 6.24
C LYS A 227 -6.54 19.40 6.44
N PRO A 228 -7.07 20.52 5.93
CA PRO A 228 -7.14 20.74 4.49
C PRO A 228 -5.72 20.96 3.96
N ILE A 229 -5.32 20.12 3.01
CA ILE A 229 -4.14 20.42 2.19
C ILE A 229 -4.49 21.65 1.35
N THR A 230 -3.66 22.69 1.41
CA THR A 230 -3.81 23.89 0.59
C THR A 230 -2.69 23.95 -0.44
N PHE A 231 -3.03 24.48 -1.61
CA PHE A 231 -2.08 24.70 -2.69
C PHE A 231 -1.91 26.20 -2.87
N GLU A 232 -0.70 26.68 -2.63
CA GLU A 232 -0.35 28.08 -2.83
C GLU A 232 0.61 28.20 -4.00
N ARG A 233 0.43 29.22 -4.85
CA ARG A 233 1.38 29.50 -5.94
C ARG A 233 2.78 29.70 -5.36
N ALA A 234 3.77 29.01 -5.92
CA ALA A 234 5.16 29.23 -5.55
C ALA A 234 5.66 30.52 -6.22
N TYR A 235 6.52 31.27 -5.54
CA TYR A 235 7.11 32.51 -6.05
C TYR A 235 8.64 32.44 -6.03
N SER A 236 9.28 33.07 -7.01
CA SER A 236 10.74 33.23 -7.11
C SER A 236 11.14 34.71 -7.17
N GLY A 237 12.35 35.03 -6.70
CA GLY A 237 12.94 36.37 -6.73
C GLY A 237 13.16 36.97 -5.34
N TRP A 238 14.37 37.50 -5.10
CA TRP A 238 14.78 38.09 -3.81
C TRP A 238 14.28 39.53 -3.61
N ILE A 239 14.03 40.27 -4.70
CA ILE A 239 13.67 41.69 -4.68
C ILE A 239 12.25 41.91 -5.24
N PHE A 240 11.88 41.20 -6.31
CA PHE A 240 10.53 41.17 -6.85
C PHE A 240 10.02 39.73 -6.82
N LYS A 241 8.91 39.47 -6.14
CA LYS A 241 8.24 38.17 -6.16
C LYS A 241 7.54 38.01 -7.51
N GLN A 242 7.98 37.05 -8.31
CA GLN A 242 7.29 36.62 -9.52
C GLN A 242 6.77 35.21 -9.32
N GLU A 243 5.61 34.90 -9.90
CA GLU A 243 5.09 33.53 -9.89
C GLU A 243 6.09 32.59 -10.54
N LYS A 244 6.30 31.45 -9.89
CA LYS A 244 7.25 30.45 -10.34
C LYS A 244 6.59 29.57 -11.39
N SER A 245 6.95 29.79 -12.64
CA SER A 245 6.65 28.91 -13.76
C SER A 245 7.96 28.53 -14.45
N GLU A 246 8.19 27.22 -14.62
CA GLU A 246 9.40 26.68 -15.24
C GLU A 246 9.02 25.48 -16.11
N THR A 247 9.84 25.16 -17.11
CA THR A 247 9.65 23.95 -17.91
C THR A 247 10.09 22.72 -17.10
N VAL A 248 9.22 21.73 -16.99
CA VAL A 248 9.50 20.42 -16.39
C VAL A 248 9.45 19.36 -17.47
N GLY A 249 10.60 18.82 -17.85
CA GLY A 249 10.69 17.97 -19.03
C GLY A 249 10.40 18.79 -20.29
N GLU A 250 9.31 18.46 -20.98
CA GLU A 250 8.84 19.15 -22.18
C GLU A 250 7.63 20.09 -21.91
N TYR A 251 7.21 20.24 -20.65
CA TYR A 251 5.95 20.89 -20.29
C TYR A 251 6.14 22.20 -19.54
N GLU A 252 5.50 23.27 -20.01
CA GLU A 252 5.38 24.50 -19.22
C GLU A 252 4.52 24.23 -18.00
N SER A 253 5.06 24.59 -16.83
CA SER A 253 4.48 24.15 -15.57
C SER A 253 4.42 25.26 -14.54
N ASP A 254 3.29 25.30 -13.88
CA ASP A 254 3.02 26.18 -12.75
C ASP A 254 3.34 25.47 -11.44
N PHE A 255 4.14 26.12 -10.60
CA PHE A 255 4.57 25.53 -9.34
C PHE A 255 3.67 25.93 -8.19
N TYR A 256 3.31 24.95 -7.38
CA TYR A 256 2.54 25.13 -6.16
C TYR A 256 3.31 24.55 -4.97
N SER A 257 3.33 25.30 -3.87
CA SER A 257 3.67 24.79 -2.55
C SER A 257 2.45 24.10 -1.97
N VAL A 258 2.66 22.90 -1.44
CA VAL A 258 1.62 22.11 -0.79
C VAL A 258 1.79 22.26 0.72
N GLU A 259 0.83 22.91 1.35
CA GLU A 259 0.81 23.12 2.81
C GLU A 259 -0.22 22.21 3.50
N GLY A 260 -0.06 22.03 4.81
CA GLY A 260 -0.96 21.19 5.62
C GLY A 260 -0.72 19.68 5.51
N MET A 261 0.19 19.22 4.64
CA MET A 261 0.56 17.81 4.55
C MET A 261 1.28 17.33 5.81
N THR A 262 0.66 16.42 6.55
CA THR A 262 1.25 15.82 7.74
C THR A 262 1.25 14.30 7.61
N LEU A 263 2.43 13.68 7.67
CA LEU A 263 2.57 12.23 7.71
C LEU A 263 2.55 11.79 9.17
N VAL A 264 1.50 11.09 9.57
CA VAL A 264 1.41 10.44 10.87
C VAL A 264 1.77 8.97 10.69
N THR A 265 2.89 8.57 11.30
CA THR A 265 3.32 7.17 11.37
C THR A 265 3.07 6.65 12.76
N ARG A 266 2.27 5.59 12.86
CA ARG A 266 2.02 4.87 14.12
C ARG A 266 2.63 3.48 14.04
N LYS A 267 3.18 3.03 15.16
CA LYS A 267 3.91 1.77 15.27
C LYS A 267 3.52 1.04 16.55
N ARG A 268 3.07 -0.21 16.44
CA ARG A 268 2.65 -1.08 17.55
C ARG A 268 3.56 -2.31 17.66
N ARG A 269 3.82 -2.76 18.89
CA ARG A 269 4.86 -3.76 19.24
C ARG A 269 4.49 -4.67 20.41
N GLU A 270 3.27 -4.57 20.92
CA GLU A 270 2.78 -5.36 22.06
C GLU A 270 2.72 -6.87 21.80
N HIS A 271 2.71 -7.29 20.54
CA HIS A 271 2.75 -8.69 20.13
C HIS A 271 4.18 -9.24 20.02
N LEU A 272 5.19 -8.37 20.03
CA LEU A 272 6.59 -8.74 19.82
C LEU A 272 7.29 -9.13 21.12
N THR A 273 8.15 -10.14 21.03
CA THR A 273 9.08 -10.47 22.12
C THR A 273 10.22 -9.46 22.19
N SER A 274 10.96 -9.45 23.29
CA SER A 274 12.16 -8.60 23.42
C SER A 274 13.22 -8.92 22.35
N ASP A 275 13.32 -10.18 21.92
CA ASP A 275 14.27 -10.58 20.89
C ASP A 275 13.81 -10.14 19.50
N ASP A 276 12.51 -10.19 19.21
CA ASP A 276 11.94 -9.62 17.98
C ASP A 276 12.25 -8.12 17.88
N ILE A 277 12.06 -7.39 18.98
CA ILE A 277 12.36 -5.95 19.02
C ILE A 277 13.85 -5.68 18.79
N LYS A 278 14.74 -6.51 19.34
CA LYS A 278 16.20 -6.39 19.10
C LYS A 278 16.54 -6.67 17.65
N LYS A 279 16.04 -7.77 17.07
CA LYS A 279 16.23 -8.14 15.66
C LYS A 279 15.72 -7.03 14.73
N ASN A 280 14.51 -6.52 14.98
CA ASN A 280 13.91 -5.43 14.21
C ASN A 280 14.70 -4.11 14.33
N LYS A 281 15.30 -3.81 15.50
CA LYS A 281 16.17 -2.64 15.68
C LYS A 281 17.51 -2.79 14.95
N ALA A 282 18.18 -3.93 15.11
CA ALA A 282 19.45 -4.22 14.44
C ALA A 282 19.28 -4.17 12.92
N PHE A 283 18.18 -4.71 12.44
CA PHE A 283 17.75 -4.64 11.05
C PHE A 283 17.62 -3.18 10.55
N MET A 284 16.82 -2.36 11.23
CA MET A 284 16.67 -0.93 10.89
C MET A 284 18.00 -0.15 10.94
N GLN A 285 18.91 -0.52 11.84
CA GLN A 285 20.22 0.11 11.94
C GLN A 285 21.15 -0.29 10.78
N SER A 286 21.16 -1.57 10.40
CA SER A 286 21.93 -2.06 9.24
C SER A 286 21.50 -1.37 7.94
N LEU A 287 20.21 -1.14 7.77
CA LEU A 287 19.63 -0.38 6.65
C LEU A 287 20.09 1.07 6.62
N SER A 288 20.12 1.73 7.78
CA SER A 288 20.54 3.14 7.85
C SER A 288 22.02 3.36 7.54
N ILE A 289 22.83 2.30 7.63
CA ILE A 289 24.29 2.34 7.41
C ILE A 289 24.65 1.77 6.02
N GLY A 290 23.69 1.16 5.30
CA GLY A 290 23.92 0.58 3.98
C GLY A 290 24.74 -0.71 4.00
N ASN A 291 24.82 -1.40 5.15
CA ASN A 291 25.55 -2.65 5.28
C ASN A 291 24.60 -3.84 5.07
N THR A 292 24.78 -4.56 3.96
CA THR A 292 23.90 -5.68 3.52
C THR A 292 24.33 -7.05 4.06
N ASN A 293 25.42 -7.13 4.84
CA ASN A 293 25.92 -8.39 5.38
C ASN A 293 25.26 -8.70 6.73
N ILE A 294 24.04 -9.22 6.69
CA ILE A 294 23.45 -9.96 7.82
C ILE A 294 23.81 -11.44 7.60
N PRO A 295 24.41 -12.14 8.58
CA PRO A 295 24.72 -13.56 8.44
C PRO A 295 23.46 -14.36 8.08
N ASP A 296 23.53 -15.10 6.97
CA ASP A 296 22.44 -15.86 6.36
C ASP A 296 21.88 -16.98 7.28
N GLU A 297 22.62 -17.33 8.35
CA GLU A 297 22.22 -18.32 9.35
C GLU A 297 21.05 -17.86 10.25
N ASP A 298 20.83 -16.56 10.45
CA ASP A 298 19.73 -16.05 11.29
C ASP A 298 18.42 -15.83 10.52
N SER A 299 18.47 -15.86 9.18
CA SER A 299 17.36 -15.52 8.29
C SER A 299 16.51 -16.74 7.87
N LYS A 300 17.11 -17.94 7.88
CA LYS A 300 16.48 -19.18 7.37
C LYS A 300 15.69 -20.00 8.39
N THR A 301 15.44 -19.48 9.58
CA THR A 301 14.53 -20.13 10.53
C THR A 301 13.55 -19.13 11.12
N PHE A 302 12.58 -18.67 10.32
CA PHE A 302 11.29 -18.34 10.90
C PHE A 302 10.72 -19.66 11.42
N ARG A 303 11.00 -19.96 12.69
CA ARG A 303 10.36 -21.09 13.37
C ARG A 303 8.88 -20.76 13.41
N HIS A 304 8.04 -21.68 12.93
CA HIS A 304 6.58 -21.59 12.96
C HIS A 304 6.11 -20.93 14.26
N ARG A 305 5.59 -19.71 14.17
CA ARG A 305 5.20 -18.90 15.33
C ARG A 305 3.87 -19.41 15.87
N LYS A 306 3.89 -19.84 17.13
CA LYS A 306 2.66 -20.19 17.84
C LYS A 306 1.85 -18.94 18.16
N SER A 307 0.54 -19.09 18.28
CA SER A 307 -0.34 -18.03 18.80
C SER A 307 0.16 -17.52 20.14
N LEU A 308 0.05 -16.21 20.35
CA LEU A 308 0.31 -15.60 21.65
C LEU A 308 -0.77 -16.05 22.64
N PRO A 309 -0.44 -16.09 23.95
CA PRO A 309 -1.46 -16.23 24.98
C PRO A 309 -2.52 -15.13 24.81
N PRO A 310 -3.83 -15.48 24.82
CA PRO A 310 -4.89 -14.49 24.78
C PRO A 310 -4.69 -13.44 25.88
N PRO A 311 -4.98 -12.15 25.61
CA PRO A 311 -5.02 -11.16 26.67
C PRO A 311 -6.07 -11.57 27.72
N GLY A 312 -5.91 -11.08 28.96
CA GLY A 312 -6.96 -11.24 29.98
C GLY A 312 -8.30 -10.68 29.49
N ARG A 313 -9.40 -11.10 30.13
CA ARG A 313 -10.72 -10.55 29.78
C ARG A 313 -10.69 -9.03 29.89
N PRO A 314 -11.07 -8.28 28.85
CA PRO A 314 -11.12 -6.83 28.93
C PRO A 314 -12.16 -6.44 30.00
N CYS A 315 -11.80 -5.49 30.86
CA CYS A 315 -12.71 -4.98 31.89
C CYS A 315 -13.81 -4.08 31.28
N THR A 316 -13.64 -3.67 30.02
CA THR A 316 -14.53 -2.74 29.33
C THR A 316 -15.89 -3.38 29.05
N THR A 317 -16.96 -2.71 29.48
CA THR A 317 -18.34 -3.08 29.12
C THR A 317 -18.76 -2.44 27.79
N TRP A 318 -19.82 -2.95 27.16
CA TRP A 318 -20.37 -2.34 25.94
C TRP A 318 -20.79 -0.88 26.17
N ASP A 319 -21.39 -0.58 27.33
CA ASP A 319 -21.85 0.77 27.66
C ASP A 319 -20.67 1.74 27.88
N GLU A 320 -19.58 1.27 28.48
CA GLU A 320 -18.33 2.04 28.57
C GLU A 320 -17.69 2.28 27.20
N TYR A 321 -17.72 1.27 26.32
CA TYR A 321 -17.22 1.40 24.95
C TYR A 321 -18.02 2.44 24.16
N LEU A 322 -19.34 2.31 24.15
CA LEU A 322 -20.24 3.19 23.41
C LEU A 322 -20.32 4.60 24.02
N GLY A 323 -20.16 4.73 25.33
CA GLY A 323 -20.16 6.01 26.05
C GLY A 323 -18.87 6.82 25.93
N ALA A 324 -17.80 6.24 25.37
CA ALA A 324 -16.51 6.90 25.26
C ALA A 324 -16.48 8.01 24.19
N ALA A 325 -15.60 8.98 24.38
CA ALA A 325 -15.45 10.08 23.43
C ALA A 325 -15.06 9.54 22.03
N PRO A 326 -15.66 10.06 20.94
CA PRO A 326 -15.37 9.58 19.60
C PRO A 326 -13.87 9.59 19.27
N GLY A 327 -13.32 8.44 18.86
CA GLY A 327 -11.89 8.28 18.60
C GLY A 327 -10.99 8.08 19.83
N VAL A 328 -11.57 7.98 21.03
CA VAL A 328 -10.86 7.62 22.26
C VAL A 328 -11.52 6.37 22.86
N PRO A 329 -11.44 5.21 22.18
CA PRO A 329 -12.08 4.00 22.69
C PRO A 329 -11.40 3.53 23.98
N PRO A 330 -12.14 2.95 24.93
CA PRO A 330 -11.54 2.22 26.03
C PRO A 330 -10.76 1.00 25.50
N PRO A 331 -9.80 0.46 26.28
CA PRO A 331 -8.91 -0.58 25.81
C PRO A 331 -9.68 -1.87 25.50
N LEU A 332 -9.64 -2.29 24.23
CA LEU A 332 -10.10 -3.61 23.79
C LEU A 332 -8.90 -4.50 23.47
N GLY A 333 -8.89 -5.72 24.03
CA GLY A 333 -7.85 -6.70 23.77
C GLY A 333 -6.52 -6.42 24.50
N ARG A 334 -5.41 -6.64 23.81
CA ARG A 334 -4.05 -6.50 24.38
C ARG A 334 -3.70 -5.02 24.55
N GLN A 335 -3.11 -4.66 25.70
CA GLN A 335 -2.63 -3.30 25.93
C GLN A 335 -1.58 -2.91 24.87
N GLN A 336 -1.83 -1.81 24.17
CA GLN A 336 -1.02 -1.38 23.04
C GLN A 336 0.31 -0.76 23.49
N VAL A 337 1.40 -1.13 22.83
CA VAL A 337 2.71 -0.47 22.96
C VAL A 337 2.91 0.40 21.73
N LEU A 338 2.27 1.58 21.76
CA LEU A 338 2.20 2.51 20.65
C LEU A 338 3.35 3.53 20.68
N LYS A 339 4.03 3.68 19.53
CA LYS A 339 4.89 4.81 19.22
C LYS A 339 4.35 5.55 18.01
N SER A 340 4.01 6.82 18.18
CA SER A 340 3.59 7.71 17.08
C SER A 340 4.65 8.74 16.76
N ASN A 341 4.84 9.02 15.48
CA ASN A 341 5.61 10.14 14.99
C ASN A 341 4.76 10.91 13.98
N SER A 342 4.74 12.24 14.08
CA SER A 342 4.05 13.12 13.16
C SER A 342 5.04 14.11 12.61
N LYS A 343 5.09 14.24 11.29
CA LYS A 343 5.96 15.20 10.61
C LYS A 343 5.18 15.94 9.54
N THR A 344 5.24 17.26 9.59
CA THR A 344 4.72 18.14 8.54
C THR A 344 5.74 18.20 7.40
N PHE A 345 5.25 18.10 6.18
CA PHE A 345 6.06 18.19 4.97
C PHE A 345 5.60 19.40 4.17
N LYS A 346 6.58 20.18 3.70
CA LYS A 346 6.37 21.07 2.58
C LYS A 346 6.67 20.25 1.34
N ALA A 347 5.66 20.05 0.50
CA ALA A 347 5.85 19.42 -0.80
C ALA A 347 5.69 20.48 -1.89
N CYS A 348 6.19 20.17 -3.07
CA CYS A 348 6.00 21.00 -4.25
C CYS A 348 5.40 20.14 -5.35
N VAL A 349 4.40 20.69 -6.02
CA VAL A 349 3.81 20.11 -7.23
C VAL A 349 3.97 21.09 -8.38
N ALA A 350 4.37 20.59 -9.55
CA ALA A 350 4.33 21.35 -10.79
C ALA A 350 3.19 20.79 -11.65
N MET A 351 2.27 21.68 -12.05
CA MET A 351 1.07 21.35 -12.80
C MET A 351 1.18 21.88 -14.22
N SER A 352 0.77 21.08 -15.21
CA SER A 352 0.73 21.50 -16.60
C SER A 352 -0.56 21.07 -17.27
N GLU A 353 -1.21 22.00 -18.00
CA GLU A 353 -2.39 21.71 -18.81
C GLU A 353 -2.03 21.06 -20.16
N GLN A 354 -0.74 21.05 -20.52
CA GLN A 354 -0.25 20.55 -21.81
C GLN A 354 -0.04 19.02 -21.81
N PHE A 355 -0.10 18.38 -20.64
CA PHE A 355 0.16 16.94 -20.55
C PHE A 355 -1.00 16.13 -21.17
N PRO A 356 -0.73 15.16 -22.06
CA PRO A 356 -1.81 14.53 -22.83
C PRO A 356 -2.73 13.56 -22.06
N LEU A 357 -2.35 13.13 -20.86
CA LEU A 357 -3.16 12.23 -20.03
C LEU A 357 -3.82 12.98 -18.88
N THR A 358 -4.97 12.47 -18.45
CA THR A 358 -5.56 12.86 -17.17
C THR A 358 -4.93 12.07 -16.02
N VAL A 359 -5.13 12.56 -14.81
CA VAL A 359 -4.69 11.89 -13.58
C VAL A 359 -5.39 10.54 -13.41
N ASP A 360 -6.68 10.46 -13.75
CA ASP A 360 -7.47 9.23 -13.64
C ASP A 360 -6.93 8.13 -14.56
N VAL A 361 -6.61 8.46 -15.82
CA VAL A 361 -6.01 7.52 -16.77
C VAL A 361 -4.66 7.01 -16.26
N LEU A 362 -3.83 7.87 -15.67
CA LEU A 362 -2.59 7.44 -15.04
C LEU A 362 -2.87 6.48 -13.88
N VAL A 363 -3.80 6.81 -12.98
CA VAL A 363 -4.16 5.96 -11.84
C VAL A 363 -4.61 4.58 -12.29
N ASP A 364 -5.39 4.50 -13.36
CA ASP A 364 -5.85 3.24 -13.95
C ASP A 364 -4.71 2.43 -14.60
N ILE A 365 -3.82 3.09 -15.36
CA ILE A 365 -2.62 2.44 -15.91
C ILE A 365 -1.77 1.89 -14.77
N LEU A 366 -1.52 2.70 -13.73
CA LEU A 366 -0.78 2.29 -12.55
C LEU A 366 -1.49 1.10 -11.88
N GLU A 367 -2.81 1.08 -11.72
CA GLU A 367 -3.53 -0.05 -11.12
C GLU A 367 -3.27 -1.40 -11.84
N ILE A 368 -3.09 -1.39 -13.17
CA ILE A 368 -2.80 -2.60 -13.95
C ILE A 368 -1.35 -3.07 -13.73
N ILE A 369 -0.40 -2.15 -13.72
CA ILE A 369 1.03 -2.46 -13.63
C ILE A 369 1.57 -2.37 -12.20
N ALA A 370 0.78 -2.04 -11.18
CA ALA A 370 1.23 -1.73 -9.81
C ALA A 370 1.02 -2.84 -8.75
N PRO A 371 1.50 -4.06 -8.94
CA PRO A 371 2.01 -4.81 -7.79
C PRO A 371 3.12 -4.05 -7.04
N PHE A 372 3.71 -3.00 -7.61
CA PHE A 372 4.74 -2.19 -6.95
C PHE A 372 4.21 -1.31 -5.82
N LYS A 373 4.83 -1.48 -4.64
CA LYS A 373 4.56 -0.67 -3.45
C LYS A 373 4.74 0.85 -3.69
N HIS A 374 5.57 1.27 -4.64
CA HIS A 374 5.84 2.69 -4.94
C HIS A 374 4.78 3.36 -5.80
N LEU A 375 4.33 2.70 -6.88
CA LEU A 375 3.30 3.24 -7.76
C LEU A 375 1.98 3.42 -7.01
N ASN A 376 1.73 2.58 -5.99
CA ASN A 376 0.61 2.76 -5.07
C ASN A 376 0.67 4.05 -4.25
N LYS A 377 1.86 4.56 -3.90
CA LYS A 377 1.99 5.85 -3.19
C LYS A 377 1.75 7.03 -4.14
N LEU A 378 2.27 6.95 -5.36
CA LEU A 378 1.96 7.93 -6.42
C LEU A 378 0.46 7.96 -6.72
N ARG A 379 -0.15 6.80 -6.93
CA ARG A 379 -1.59 6.63 -7.12
C ARG A 379 -2.39 7.32 -6.02
N ARG A 380 -2.11 7.01 -4.74
CA ARG A 380 -2.80 7.63 -3.59
C ARG A 380 -2.63 9.15 -3.53
N PHE A 381 -1.48 9.67 -3.95
CA PHE A 381 -1.26 11.11 -4.02
C PHE A 381 -2.13 11.75 -5.11
N CYS A 382 -2.19 11.11 -6.28
CA CYS A 382 -3.01 11.53 -7.42
C CYS A 382 -4.52 11.51 -7.13
N GLU A 383 -4.99 10.70 -6.17
CA GLU A 383 -6.39 10.68 -5.71
C GLU A 383 -6.80 11.92 -4.88
N VAL A 384 -5.85 12.77 -4.47
CA VAL A 384 -6.14 14.05 -3.82
C VAL A 384 -6.62 15.08 -4.85
N LYS A 385 -7.49 16.02 -4.44
CA LYS A 385 -7.90 17.14 -5.31
C LYS A 385 -6.71 18.07 -5.60
N LEU A 386 -6.05 17.84 -6.73
CA LEU A 386 -4.94 18.65 -7.23
C LEU A 386 -5.44 19.97 -7.85
N PRO A 387 -4.56 20.96 -8.03
CA PRO A 387 -4.86 22.14 -8.86
C PRO A 387 -5.19 21.75 -10.32
N PRO A 388 -5.65 22.69 -11.16
CA PRO A 388 -5.90 22.41 -12.58
C PRO A 388 -4.66 21.88 -13.32
N GLY A 389 -4.89 21.00 -14.29
CA GLY A 389 -3.84 20.36 -15.10
C GLY A 389 -3.36 19.01 -14.56
N PHE A 390 -2.26 18.52 -15.12
CA PHE A 390 -1.62 17.25 -14.75
C PHE A 390 -0.34 17.49 -13.93
N PRO A 391 -0.08 16.69 -12.88
CA PRO A 391 1.08 16.86 -12.02
C PRO A 391 2.36 16.31 -12.64
N VAL A 392 2.98 17.08 -13.53
CA VAL A 392 4.23 16.69 -14.23
C VAL A 392 5.45 16.59 -13.29
N LYS A 393 5.38 17.13 -12.07
CA LYS A 393 6.36 16.86 -11.01
C LYS A 393 5.73 16.87 -9.64
N LEU A 394 6.11 15.90 -8.81
CA LEU A 394 5.53 15.63 -7.50
C LEU A 394 6.62 15.32 -6.49
N GLU A 395 6.53 15.89 -5.28
CA GLU A 395 7.32 15.44 -4.14
C GLU A 395 6.44 14.74 -3.11
N ILE A 396 6.65 13.44 -2.93
CA ILE A 396 5.86 12.56 -2.08
C ILE A 396 6.72 12.12 -0.89
N PRO A 397 6.36 12.44 0.36
CA PRO A 397 7.08 11.92 1.51
C PRO A 397 6.82 10.41 1.66
N LEU A 398 7.88 9.62 1.69
CA LEU A 398 7.79 8.16 1.79
C LEU A 398 7.98 7.67 3.22
N LEU A 399 8.91 8.29 3.94
CA LEU A 399 9.29 8.04 5.33
C LEU A 399 9.66 9.38 5.99
N PRO A 400 9.74 9.48 7.34
CA PRO A 400 10.12 10.72 8.03
C PRO A 400 11.42 11.35 7.52
N THR A 401 12.31 10.53 6.96
CA THR A 401 13.61 10.93 6.44
C THR A 401 13.80 10.84 4.95
N ILE A 402 12.84 10.25 4.21
CA ILE A 402 12.97 10.01 2.77
C ILE A 402 11.75 10.57 2.04
N SER A 403 11.96 11.46 1.07
CA SER A 403 10.97 11.85 0.07
C SER A 403 11.32 11.22 -1.29
N ALA A 404 10.31 10.95 -2.09
CA ALA A 404 10.47 10.62 -3.50
C ALA A 404 9.95 11.76 -4.34
N LYS A 405 10.78 12.22 -5.26
CA LYS A 405 10.43 13.16 -6.29
C LYS A 405 10.13 12.39 -7.58
N VAL A 406 8.90 12.48 -8.05
CA VAL A 406 8.46 11.94 -9.33
C VAL A 406 8.48 13.07 -10.34
N THR A 407 9.01 12.82 -11.54
CA THR A 407 9.01 13.80 -12.63
C THR A 407 8.65 13.09 -13.93
N PHE A 408 7.59 13.55 -14.59
CA PHE A 408 7.16 13.08 -15.90
C PHE A 408 8.03 13.79 -16.93
N GLN A 409 8.94 13.05 -17.54
CA GLN A 409 9.99 13.64 -18.39
C GLN A 409 9.52 13.78 -19.82
N LYS A 410 8.78 12.79 -20.32
CA LYS A 410 8.40 12.69 -21.73
C LYS A 410 7.13 11.88 -21.93
N PHE A 411 6.28 12.33 -22.84
CA PHE A 411 5.12 11.57 -23.32
C PHE A 411 5.01 11.76 -24.82
N VAL A 412 4.87 10.66 -25.57
CA VAL A 412 4.73 10.71 -27.03
C VAL A 412 3.75 9.64 -27.47
N PHE A 413 2.74 10.01 -28.27
CA PHE A 413 1.94 9.03 -29.01
C PHE A 413 2.79 8.38 -30.10
N ARG A 414 2.73 7.06 -30.21
CA ARG A 414 3.63 6.25 -31.06
C ARG A 414 2.81 5.24 -31.85
N ASP A 415 3.02 5.19 -33.15
CA ASP A 415 2.44 4.21 -34.07
C ASP A 415 3.41 3.08 -34.46
N ASP A 416 4.70 3.25 -34.16
CA ASP A 416 5.79 2.33 -34.51
C ASP A 416 6.09 1.27 -33.44
N LEU A 417 5.35 1.25 -32.32
CA LEU A 417 5.54 0.26 -31.26
C LEU A 417 5.25 -1.14 -31.78
N THR A 418 6.21 -2.07 -31.70
CA THR A 418 6.03 -3.42 -32.25
C THR A 418 5.44 -4.40 -31.22
N PHE A 419 4.57 -5.33 -31.65
CA PHE A 419 4.01 -6.38 -30.79
C PHE A 419 5.08 -7.26 -30.13
N LYS A 420 6.28 -7.32 -30.72
CA LYS A 420 7.42 -8.07 -30.17
C LYS A 420 7.89 -7.48 -28.83
N MET A 421 7.71 -6.18 -28.60
CA MET A 421 8.08 -5.53 -27.33
C MET A 421 7.25 -6.03 -26.15
N PHE A 422 6.02 -6.49 -26.41
CA PHE A 422 5.04 -6.93 -25.42
C PHE A 422 4.95 -8.47 -25.32
N ARG A 423 6.02 -9.16 -25.69
CA ARG A 423 6.12 -10.62 -25.62
C ARG A 423 7.44 -11.03 -24.99
N ILE A 424 7.43 -12.21 -24.37
CA ILE A 424 8.63 -12.84 -23.85
C ILE A 424 9.55 -13.15 -25.04
N PRO A 425 10.82 -12.68 -25.03
CA PRO A 425 11.76 -13.03 -26.08
C PRO A 425 12.04 -14.54 -26.10
N LYS A 426 12.18 -15.14 -27.28
CA LYS A 426 12.41 -16.59 -27.44
C LYS A 426 13.68 -17.11 -26.76
N SER A 427 14.64 -16.23 -26.50
CA SER A 427 15.90 -16.55 -25.84
C SER A 427 15.79 -16.63 -24.31
N TYR A 428 14.63 -16.33 -23.73
CA TYR A 428 14.45 -16.28 -22.28
C TYR A 428 13.90 -17.61 -21.78
N ARG A 429 14.36 -18.03 -20.60
CA ARG A 429 13.87 -19.23 -19.91
C ARG A 429 12.95 -18.87 -18.75
N GLU A 430 11.98 -19.73 -18.44
CA GLU A 430 11.13 -19.52 -17.27
C GLU A 430 11.92 -19.87 -15.99
N ASP A 431 11.91 -18.97 -15.02
CA ASP A 431 12.43 -19.17 -13.67
C ASP A 431 11.38 -18.65 -12.69
N SER A 432 10.64 -19.57 -12.06
CA SER A 432 9.53 -19.21 -11.21
C SER A 432 9.90 -18.66 -9.85
N ASN A 433 11.19 -18.73 -9.48
CA ASN A 433 11.68 -18.35 -8.15
C ASN A 433 12.58 -17.11 -8.24
N ARG A 434 12.64 -16.45 -9.41
CA ARG A 434 13.53 -15.30 -9.62
C ARG A 434 13.13 -14.09 -8.79
N PHE A 435 11.83 -13.87 -8.65
CA PHE A 435 11.19 -12.78 -7.91
C PHE A 435 10.22 -13.40 -6.88
N PRO A 436 10.71 -13.95 -5.77
CA PRO A 436 9.86 -14.64 -4.80
C PRO A 436 8.81 -13.73 -4.14
N ASP A 437 9.04 -12.40 -4.13
CA ASP A 437 8.15 -11.41 -3.53
C ASP A 437 7.03 -10.91 -4.49
N LEU A 438 6.91 -11.46 -5.70
CA LEU A 438 5.98 -11.04 -6.78
C LEU A 438 5.29 -12.23 -7.47
#